data_AF-A0AAD6MLP5-F1
#
_entry.id   AF-A0AAD6MLP5-F1
#
_cell.length_a   1.000
_cell.length_b   1.000
_cell.length_c   1.000
_cell.angle_alpha   90.00
_cell.angle_beta   90.00
_cell.angle_gamma   90.00
#
_symmetry.space_group_name_H-M   'P 1'
#
loop_
_entity.id
_entity.type
_entity.pdbx_description
1 polymer ?
#
loop_
_entity_poly.entity_id
_entity_poly.type
_entity_poly.pdbx_seq_one_letter_code
_entity_poly.pdbx_strand_id
1 'polypeptide(L)'
;MRRLCQAAWAKCSKPTENPAFEFYNNKGPELGFGLATYHLTRIHSSLSEMAKSKNHTAHNQSHKAHKNGIKKPKRHRHTSTKGMDPKFLRNQRYARKHNKKCGDSATEEE
;
A
#
# COMPACT_ATOMS: atom_id res chain seq x y z
N MET A 1 19.52 49.15 3.69
CA MET A 1 19.04 48.54 4.95
C MET A 1 18.22 47.30 4.62
N ARG A 2 18.55 46.14 5.22
CA ARG A 2 17.78 44.87 5.31
C ARG A 2 17.36 44.21 3.98
N ARG A 3 18.10 43.21 3.47
CA ARG A 3 17.89 41.75 3.71
C ARG A 3 16.40 41.32 3.68
N LEU A 4 16.01 40.46 2.73
CA LEU A 4 15.61 39.05 2.97
C LEU A 4 14.77 38.45 1.81
N CYS A 5 15.31 37.36 1.25
CA CYS A 5 14.61 36.08 1.03
C CYS A 5 13.44 36.03 0.03
N GLN A 6 13.70 35.50 -1.17
CA GLN A 6 13.00 34.32 -1.71
C GLN A 6 13.55 33.95 -3.09
N ALA A 7 14.62 33.16 -3.10
CA ALA A 7 15.11 32.47 -4.28
C ALA A 7 15.52 31.05 -3.88
N ALA A 8 14.58 30.11 -3.89
CA ALA A 8 14.84 28.67 -3.95
C ALA A 8 13.52 27.86 -3.90
N TRP A 9 12.88 27.60 -5.05
CA TRP A 9 12.03 26.41 -5.19
C TRP A 9 11.81 26.02 -6.65
N ALA A 10 12.91 25.81 -7.37
CA ALA A 10 12.89 25.13 -8.67
C ALA A 10 13.90 23.98 -8.64
N LYS A 11 13.43 22.78 -8.24
CA LYS A 11 13.99 21.49 -8.65
C LYS A 11 13.14 20.31 -8.14
N CYS A 12 12.84 19.42 -9.08
CA CYS A 12 12.40 18.03 -8.93
C CYS A 12 10.93 17.74 -8.58
N SER A 13 10.15 17.45 -9.62
CA SER A 13 9.25 16.30 -9.59
C SER A 13 9.29 15.61 -10.96
N LYS A 14 9.99 14.48 -11.07
CA LYS A 14 9.85 13.54 -12.19
C LYS A 14 8.91 12.42 -11.72
N PRO A 15 7.94 11.99 -12.55
CA PRO A 15 7.11 10.83 -12.23
C PRO A 15 7.89 9.55 -12.53
N THR A 16 7.92 8.61 -11.59
CA THR A 16 8.40 7.24 -11.81
C THR A 16 7.19 6.32 -11.98
N GLU A 17 7.08 5.72 -13.16
CA GLU A 17 6.11 4.67 -13.50
C GLU A 17 6.29 3.44 -12.59
N ASN A 18 5.19 2.76 -12.25
CA ASN A 18 5.20 1.55 -11.41
C ASN A 18 4.52 0.38 -12.19
N PRO A 19 5.23 -0.74 -12.45
CA PRO A 19 4.81 -1.80 -13.35
C PRO A 19 3.94 -2.86 -12.65
N ALA A 20 2.62 -2.69 -12.64
CA ALA A 20 1.70 -3.68 -12.05
C ALA A 20 0.47 -3.98 -12.93
N PHE A 21 0.48 -3.60 -14.21
CA PHE A 21 -0.69 -3.68 -15.09
C PHE A 21 -0.88 -5.03 -15.81
N GLU A 22 0.02 -6.00 -15.65
CA GLU A 22 0.05 -7.18 -16.54
C GLU A 22 -0.50 -8.50 -15.99
N PHE A 23 -1.16 -8.55 -14.83
CA PHE A 23 -1.47 -9.86 -14.23
C PHE A 23 -2.93 -10.35 -14.27
N TYR A 24 -3.93 -9.53 -14.63
CA TYR A 24 -5.33 -10.01 -14.58
C TYR A 24 -6.00 -10.05 -15.95
N ASN A 25 -5.44 -10.86 -16.85
CA ASN A 25 -6.16 -11.48 -17.95
C ASN A 25 -5.97 -13.00 -17.84
N ASN A 26 -6.90 -13.73 -17.23
CA ASN A 26 -7.16 -15.13 -17.59
C ASN A 26 -8.42 -15.69 -16.89
N LYS A 27 -9.38 -16.11 -17.74
CA LYS A 27 -10.41 -17.15 -17.57
C LYS A 27 -11.72 -16.81 -16.83
N GLY A 28 -12.79 -16.68 -17.63
CA GLY A 28 -14.16 -17.04 -17.26
C GLY A 28 -14.42 -18.55 -17.43
N PRO A 29 -15.63 -18.98 -17.83
CA PRO A 29 -16.83 -19.14 -16.97
C PRO A 29 -17.52 -20.51 -17.19
N GLU A 30 -18.21 -21.14 -16.23
CA GLU A 30 -19.09 -22.29 -16.57
C GLU A 30 -20.28 -22.47 -15.58
N LEU A 31 -21.51 -22.34 -16.13
CA LEU A 31 -22.76 -23.13 -15.90
C LEU A 31 -23.46 -23.08 -14.51
N GLY A 32 -24.77 -22.83 -14.35
CA GLY A 32 -25.93 -22.74 -15.25
C GLY A 32 -27.24 -22.54 -14.46
N PHE A 33 -28.39 -22.53 -15.16
CA PHE A 33 -29.79 -22.31 -14.75
C PHE A 33 -30.20 -20.83 -14.55
N GLY A 34 -30.98 -20.16 -15.41
CA GLY A 34 -31.89 -20.61 -16.47
C GLY A 34 -33.33 -20.55 -15.99
N LEU A 35 -34.04 -19.45 -16.27
CA LEU A 35 -35.45 -19.42 -16.66
C LEU A 35 -35.74 -18.04 -17.31
N ALA A 36 -36.21 -18.10 -18.54
CA ALA A 36 -36.58 -16.95 -19.36
C ALA A 36 -38.09 -16.72 -19.29
N THR A 37 -38.51 -15.48 -19.04
CA THR A 37 -39.80 -14.96 -19.49
C THR A 37 -39.59 -13.56 -20.08
N TYR A 38 -39.94 -13.44 -21.36
CA TYR A 38 -39.73 -12.26 -22.19
C TYR A 38 -40.92 -11.29 -22.05
N HIS A 39 -40.66 -10.04 -21.68
CA HIS A 39 -41.54 -8.92 -21.99
C HIS A 39 -40.79 -7.91 -22.87
N LEU A 40 -41.32 -7.76 -24.09
CA LEU A 40 -41.31 -6.63 -25.01
C LEU A 40 -40.29 -5.48 -24.77
N THR A 41 -39.43 -5.32 -25.78
CA THR A 41 -38.81 -4.09 -26.26
C THR A 41 -39.25 -2.79 -25.56
N ARG A 42 -38.40 -2.27 -24.68
CA ARG A 42 -38.25 -0.83 -24.55
C ARG A 42 -36.83 -0.46 -24.96
N ILE A 43 -36.71 -0.04 -26.21
CA ILE A 43 -35.59 0.74 -26.69
C ILE A 43 -35.43 1.92 -25.73
N HIS A 44 -34.46 1.85 -24.82
CA HIS A 44 -33.86 3.05 -24.22
C HIS A 44 -32.69 3.48 -25.11
N SER A 45 -33.01 3.77 -26.37
CA SER A 45 -32.24 4.73 -27.15
C SER A 45 -32.69 6.10 -26.68
N SER A 46 -32.09 6.56 -25.58
CA SER A 46 -31.97 7.98 -25.32
C SER A 46 -30.48 8.22 -25.20
N LEU A 47 -29.96 8.98 -26.15
CA LEU A 47 -28.77 9.81 -25.97
C LEU A 47 -29.11 10.82 -24.86
N SER A 48 -29.26 10.33 -23.64
CA SER A 48 -29.18 11.13 -22.44
C SER A 48 -27.77 11.68 -22.48
N GLU A 49 -27.65 12.99 -22.65
CA GLU A 49 -26.48 13.71 -22.18
C GLU A 49 -26.03 13.07 -20.86
N MET A 50 -24.72 12.79 -20.75
CA MET A 50 -24.14 12.40 -19.48
C MET A 50 -24.39 13.54 -18.49
N ALA A 51 -25.51 13.47 -17.77
CA ALA A 51 -25.82 14.39 -16.69
C ALA A 51 -24.63 14.33 -15.74
N LYS A 52 -23.97 15.48 -15.54
CA LYS A 52 -22.72 15.56 -14.75
C LYS A 52 -22.94 14.89 -13.41
N SER A 53 -22.27 13.76 -13.19
CA SER A 53 -22.30 13.05 -11.93
C SER A 53 -21.34 13.71 -10.93
N LYS A 54 -21.45 13.35 -9.65
CA LYS A 54 -20.57 13.92 -8.64
C LYS A 54 -19.13 13.44 -8.85
N ASN A 55 -18.22 14.37 -9.13
CA ASN A 55 -16.83 14.08 -9.46
C ASN A 55 -16.00 13.50 -8.28
N HIS A 56 -16.39 13.73 -7.02
CA HIS A 56 -15.68 13.23 -5.84
C HIS A 56 -16.57 13.17 -4.59
N THR A 57 -16.39 12.15 -3.74
CA THR A 57 -17.07 12.04 -2.44
C THR A 57 -16.22 11.31 -1.37
N ALA A 58 -16.14 11.89 -0.18
CA ALA A 58 -15.53 11.29 1.01
C ALA A 58 -16.56 10.69 1.98
N HIS A 59 -17.86 10.79 1.68
CA HIS A 59 -18.95 10.60 2.66
C HIS A 59 -18.97 9.21 3.32
N ASN A 60 -18.59 8.15 2.61
CA ASN A 60 -18.63 6.77 3.12
C ASN A 60 -17.23 6.18 3.39
N GLN A 61 -16.17 7.00 3.34
CA GLN A 61 -14.81 6.49 3.51
C GLN A 61 -14.55 6.11 4.97
N SER A 62 -14.90 6.99 5.91
CA SER A 62 -14.74 6.74 7.34
C SER A 62 -15.57 5.55 7.80
N HIS A 63 -16.84 5.48 7.39
CA HIS A 63 -17.72 4.38 7.79
C HIS A 63 -17.19 3.02 7.30
N LYS A 64 -16.68 2.92 6.06
CA LYS A 64 -16.01 1.71 5.55
C LYS A 64 -14.71 1.38 6.30
N ALA A 65 -13.87 2.37 6.59
CA ALA A 65 -12.61 2.17 7.31
C ALA A 65 -12.85 1.65 8.74
N HIS A 66 -13.94 2.08 9.39
CA HIS A 66 -14.29 1.65 10.74
C HIS A 66 -15.04 0.31 10.80
N LYS A 67 -15.59 -0.23 9.70
CA LYS A 67 -16.24 -1.57 9.70
C LYS A 67 -15.30 -2.69 10.20
N ASN A 68 -14.06 -2.69 9.73
CA ASN A 68 -13.03 -3.65 10.16
C ASN A 68 -12.09 -3.07 11.24
N GLY A 69 -12.29 -1.80 11.56
CA GLY A 69 -11.43 -0.97 12.40
C GLY A 69 -10.10 -0.60 11.74
N ILE A 70 -9.61 0.60 12.03
CA ILE A 70 -8.26 1.03 11.65
C ILE A 70 -7.26 0.24 12.49
N LYS A 71 -6.53 -0.69 11.86
CA LYS A 71 -5.56 -1.54 12.55
C LYS A 71 -4.30 -0.74 12.90
N LYS A 72 -3.86 -0.84 14.14
CA LYS A 72 -2.58 -0.30 14.60
C LYS A 72 -1.42 -1.12 13.99
N PRO A 73 -0.24 -0.53 13.76
CA PRO A 73 0.93 -1.29 13.33
C PRO A 73 1.24 -2.38 14.37
N LYS A 74 1.52 -3.59 13.88
CA LYS A 74 1.80 -4.74 14.75
C LYS A 74 3.13 -4.53 15.47
N ARG A 75 3.15 -4.73 16.79
CA ARG A 75 4.38 -4.73 17.58
C ARG A 75 5.04 -6.11 17.49
N HIS A 76 6.22 -6.18 16.90
CA HIS A 76 7.04 -7.39 16.86
C HIS A 76 8.14 -7.33 17.93
N ARG A 77 8.65 -8.48 18.38
CA ARG A 77 9.79 -8.56 19.32
C ARG A 77 11.04 -7.85 18.77
N HIS A 78 11.22 -7.92 17.45
CA HIS A 78 12.26 -7.21 16.73
C HIS A 78 11.64 -6.36 15.64
N THR A 79 11.85 -5.05 15.70
CA THR A 79 11.43 -4.10 14.66
C THR A 79 12.44 -4.06 13.52
N SER A 80 12.02 -3.58 12.35
CA SER A 80 12.90 -3.46 11.20
C SER A 80 14.00 -2.41 11.46
N THR A 81 15.27 -2.78 11.28
CA THR A 81 16.42 -1.87 11.40
C THR A 81 16.74 -1.11 10.09
N LYS A 82 15.78 -1.07 9.15
CA LYS A 82 15.92 -0.34 7.88
C LYS A 82 15.93 1.16 8.17
N GLY A 83 16.88 1.90 7.59
CA GLY A 83 17.03 3.35 7.81
C GLY A 83 17.81 3.74 9.08
N MET A 84 18.39 2.78 9.80
CA MET A 84 19.29 3.05 10.92
C MET A 84 20.72 3.32 10.44
N ASP A 85 21.53 4.01 11.26
CA ASP A 85 22.89 4.41 10.90
C ASP A 85 23.74 3.19 10.47
N PRO A 86 24.33 3.22 9.26
CA PRO A 86 25.22 2.16 8.78
C PRO A 86 26.39 1.88 9.72
N LYS A 87 26.93 2.86 10.43
CA LYS A 87 28.05 2.66 11.38
C LYS A 87 27.60 1.83 12.58
N PHE A 88 26.44 2.15 13.15
CA PHE A 88 25.83 1.35 14.22
C PHE A 88 25.53 -0.08 13.75
N LEU A 89 24.98 -0.26 12.55
CA LEU A 89 24.68 -1.58 11.99
C LEU A 89 25.94 -2.45 11.80
N ARG A 90 27.04 -1.87 11.33
CA ARG A 90 28.34 -2.57 11.21
C ARG A 90 28.83 -3.05 12.56
N ASN A 91 28.82 -2.17 13.57
CA ASN A 91 29.22 -2.54 14.94
C ASN A 91 28.34 -3.65 15.52
N GLN A 92 27.03 -3.52 15.40
CA GLN A 92 26.08 -4.52 15.91
C GLN A 92 26.26 -5.90 15.26
N ARG A 93 26.71 -5.96 14.00
CA ARG A 93 27.05 -7.22 13.32
C ARG A 93 28.32 -7.84 13.90
N TYR A 94 29.36 -7.06 14.17
CA TYR A 94 30.60 -7.57 14.78
C TYR A 94 30.34 -8.06 16.21
N ALA A 95 29.68 -7.27 17.04
CA ALA A 95 29.34 -7.67 18.41
C ALA A 95 28.56 -9.00 18.45
N ARG A 96 27.51 -9.12 17.62
CA ARG A 96 26.73 -10.37 17.51
C ARG A 96 27.55 -11.56 17.00
N LYS A 97 28.57 -11.34 16.16
CA LYS A 97 29.45 -12.41 15.65
C LYS A 97 30.30 -13.02 16.77
N HIS A 98 30.83 -12.19 17.68
CA HIS A 98 31.69 -12.65 18.77
C HIS A 98 30.90 -13.14 19.98
N ASN A 99 29.73 -12.56 20.27
CA ASN A 99 28.86 -13.03 21.34
C ASN A 99 28.29 -14.43 21.07
N LYS A 100 28.05 -14.80 19.80
CA LYS A 100 27.59 -16.15 19.44
C LYS A 100 28.65 -17.21 19.77
N LYS A 101 29.91 -16.96 19.41
CA LYS A 101 31.02 -17.87 19.70
C LYS A 101 31.26 -18.08 21.20
N CYS A 102 30.99 -17.06 22.02
CA CYS A 102 31.11 -17.14 23.48
C CYS A 102 29.84 -17.72 24.14
N GLY A 103 28.70 -17.69 23.44
CA GLY A 103 27.43 -18.23 23.94
C GLY A 103 27.40 -19.76 23.90
N ASP A 104 27.94 -20.37 22.83
CA ASP A 104 28.00 -21.82 22.71
C ASP A 104 28.91 -22.45 23.79
N SER A 105 29.97 -21.75 24.20
CA SER A 105 30.84 -22.16 25.33
C SER A 105 30.24 -21.90 26.72
N ALA A 106 29.21 -21.05 26.83
CA ALA A 106 28.56 -20.73 28.10
C ALA A 106 27.35 -21.64 28.40
N THR A 107 26.85 -22.36 27.39
CA THR A 107 25.73 -23.32 27.54
C THR A 107 26.16 -24.75 27.84
N GLU A 108 27.46 -25.07 27.81
CA GLU A 108 27.98 -26.39 28.16
C GLU A 108 28.46 -26.51 29.63
N GLU A 109 28.30 -25.45 30.43
CA GLU A 109 28.60 -25.45 31.88
C GLU A 109 27.35 -25.50 32.78
N GLU A 110 26.18 -25.90 32.27
CA GLU A 110 24.97 -26.19 33.06
C GLU A 110 24.41 -27.60 32.77
#